data_AF-A0A370SY10-F1
#
_entry.id   AF-A0A370SY10-F1
#
_cell.length_a   1.000
_cell.length_b   1.000
_cell.length_c   1.000
_cell.angle_alpha   90.00
_cell.angle_beta   90.00
_cell.angle_gamma   90.00
#
_symmetry.space_group_name_H-M   'P 1'
#
loop_
_entity.id
_entity.type
_entity.pdbx_description
1 polymer ?
#
loop_
_entity_poly.entity_id
_entity_poly.type
_entity_poly.pdbx_seq_one_letter_code
_entity_poly.pdbx_strand_id
1 'polypeptide(L)'
;MSEKFSRFDVKDYLKTPVDLSEYIKGCEIEDSGDGQLNRVALRDVKQTIRARIESDSDFAQAMRIEAATLIYNGEIELGRRLLKLLQEALRHQTARRFFTYRP
;
A
#
# COMPACT_ATOMS: atom_id res chain seq x y z
N MET A 1 36.07 1.33 -0.17
CA MET A 1 34.73 0.99 0.35
C MET A 1 33.82 0.78 -0.85
N SER A 2 33.29 -0.43 -1.07
CA SER A 2 32.30 -0.66 -2.12
C SER A 2 30.91 -0.43 -1.53
N GLU A 3 30.41 0.80 -1.56
CA GLU A 3 29.00 1.03 -1.28
C GLU A 3 28.18 0.31 -2.34
N LYS A 4 27.47 -0.75 -1.92
CA LYS A 4 26.52 -1.44 -2.78
C LYS A 4 25.26 -0.60 -2.78
N PHE A 5 25.03 0.16 -3.85
CA PHE A 5 23.75 0.81 -4.08
C PHE A 5 22.66 -0.27 -4.16
N SER A 6 21.80 -0.36 -3.15
CA SER A 6 20.59 -1.17 -3.22
C SER A 6 19.61 -0.51 -4.19
N ARG A 7 18.91 -1.32 -4.99
CA ARG A 7 17.82 -0.79 -5.82
C ARG A 7 16.77 -0.17 -4.89
N PHE A 8 16.33 1.04 -5.23
CA PHE A 8 15.25 1.71 -4.52
C PHE A 8 13.99 0.85 -4.55
N ASP A 9 13.44 0.57 -3.37
CA ASP A 9 12.14 -0.09 -3.21
C ASP A 9 11.28 0.76 -2.28
N VAL A 10 10.13 1.18 -2.78
CA VAL A 10 9.18 2.06 -2.08
C VAL A 10 8.78 1.49 -0.72
N LYS A 11 8.70 0.16 -0.60
CA LYS A 11 8.30 -0.52 0.65
C LYS A 11 9.28 -0.29 1.82
N ASP A 12 10.53 0.05 1.52
CA ASP A 12 11.57 0.28 2.53
C ASP A 12 11.32 1.62 3.25
N TYR A 13 10.59 2.52 2.60
CA TYR A 13 10.28 3.86 3.08
C TYR A 13 8.84 3.99 3.58
N LEU A 14 7.88 3.30 2.95
CA LEU A 14 6.48 3.33 3.37
C LEU A 14 6.24 2.34 4.52
N LYS A 15 6.22 2.84 5.75
CA LYS A 15 6.16 2.04 6.99
C LYS A 15 4.79 2.07 7.63
N THR A 16 4.10 3.21 7.57
CA THR A 16 2.82 3.43 8.22
C THR A 16 1.68 3.55 7.20
N PRO A 17 0.43 3.32 7.60
CA PRO A 17 -0.73 3.62 6.77
C PRO A 17 -0.79 5.08 6.29
N VAL A 18 -0.32 6.02 7.11
CA VAL A 18 -0.24 7.44 6.76
C VAL A 18 0.78 7.66 5.64
N ASP A 19 1.96 7.03 5.72
CA ASP A 19 2.97 7.12 4.66
C ASP A 19 2.39 6.65 3.31
N LEU A 20 1.56 5.60 3.32
CA LEU A 20 0.89 5.09 2.11
C LEU A 20 -0.14 6.08 1.56
N SER A 21 -0.90 6.76 2.43
CA SER A 21 -1.91 7.73 2.01
C SER A 21 -1.26 9.00 1.44
N GLU A 22 -0.22 9.50 2.10
CA GLU A 22 0.59 10.63 1.65
C GLU A 22 1.32 10.34 0.34
N TYR A 23 1.88 9.13 0.18
CA TYR A 23 2.53 8.73 -1.06
C TYR A 23 1.56 8.73 -2.24
N ILE A 24 0.34 8.19 -2.08
CA ILE A 24 -0.68 8.22 -3.15
C ILE A 24 -1.01 9.68 -3.50
N LYS A 25 -1.24 10.54 -2.50
CA LYS A 25 -1.52 11.96 -2.74
C LYS A 25 -0.40 12.67 -3.49
N GLY A 26 0.85 12.44 -3.08
CA GLY A 26 2.02 13.03 -3.74
C GLY A 26 2.07 12.62 -5.20
N CYS A 27 1.90 11.32 -5.48
CA CYS A 27 1.84 10.82 -6.86
C CYS A 27 0.65 11.38 -7.64
N GLU A 28 -0.50 11.60 -7.03
CA GLU A 28 -1.66 12.21 -7.69
C GLU A 28 -1.42 13.66 -8.09
N ILE A 29 -0.70 14.42 -7.25
CA ILE A 29 -0.34 15.82 -7.52
C ILE A 29 0.73 15.92 -8.61
N GLU A 30 1.68 14.98 -8.63
CA GLU A 30 2.80 14.97 -9.57
C GLU A 30 2.52 14.25 -10.89
N ASP A 31 1.38 13.56 -11.01
CA ASP A 31 1.00 12.85 -12.23
C ASP A 31 0.81 13.84 -13.38
N SER A 32 1.41 13.54 -14.53
CA SER A 32 1.36 14.40 -15.72
C SER A 32 -0.04 14.51 -16.35
N GLY A 33 -1.03 13.82 -15.79
CA GLY A 33 -2.38 13.68 -16.30
C GLY A 33 -2.59 12.43 -17.16
N ASP A 34 -1.52 11.67 -17.46
CA ASP A 34 -1.59 10.41 -18.20
C ASP A 34 -1.96 9.20 -17.32
N GLY A 35 -1.98 9.39 -16.00
CA GLY A 35 -2.32 8.39 -15.00
C GLY A 35 -1.28 7.30 -14.81
N GLN A 36 -0.10 7.39 -15.44
CA GLN A 36 0.94 6.37 -15.32
C GLN A 36 1.55 6.35 -13.92
N LEU A 37 1.85 7.53 -13.36
CA LEU A 37 2.43 7.64 -12.03
C LEU A 37 1.46 7.11 -10.98
N ASN A 38 0.18 7.47 -11.11
CA ASN A 38 -0.88 6.95 -10.26
C ASN A 38 -1.00 5.42 -10.30
N ARG A 39 -0.90 4.80 -11.48
CA ARG A 39 -0.94 3.33 -11.60
C ARG A 39 0.26 2.66 -10.93
N VAL A 40 1.45 3.25 -11.09
CA VAL A 40 2.68 2.75 -10.46
C VAL A 40 2.56 2.89 -8.94
N ALA A 41 2.13 4.05 -8.43
CA ALA A 41 1.97 4.31 -7.02
C ALA A 41 1.01 3.31 -6.35
N LEU A 42 -0.16 3.07 -6.95
CA LEU A 42 -1.13 2.09 -6.44
C LEU A 42 -0.57 0.66 -6.43
N ARG A 43 0.26 0.30 -7.42
CA ARG A 43 0.93 -1.01 -7.45
C ARG A 43 1.94 -1.13 -6.31
N ASP A 44 2.75 -0.11 -6.09
CA ASP A 44 3.81 -0.10 -5.09
C ASP A 44 3.23 -0.11 -3.66
N VAL A 45 2.16 0.67 -3.43
CA VAL A 45 1.39 0.63 -2.19
C VAL A 45 0.80 -0.75 -1.95
N LYS A 46 0.17 -1.37 -2.96
CA LYS A 46 -0.38 -2.72 -2.82
C LYS A 46 0.68 -3.74 -2.44
N GLN A 47 1.86 -3.69 -3.05
CA GLN A 47 2.96 -4.57 -2.72
C GLN A 47 3.47 -4.34 -1.30
N THR A 48 3.56 -3.08 -0.88
CA THR A 48 3.94 -2.71 0.49
C THR A 48 2.92 -3.23 1.51
N ILE A 49 1.62 -3.04 1.27
CA ILE A 49 0.54 -3.56 2.14
C ILE A 49 0.67 -5.08 2.29
N ARG A 50 0.93 -5.82 1.21
CA ARG A 50 1.13 -7.27 1.28
C ARG A 50 2.31 -7.64 2.19
N ALA A 51 3.45 -7.00 2.01
CA ALA A 51 4.64 -7.27 2.81
C ALA A 51 4.43 -6.92 4.30
N ARG A 52 3.74 -5.82 4.58
CA ARG A 52 3.45 -5.36 5.94
C ARG A 52 2.47 -6.28 6.65
N ILE A 53 1.36 -6.67 6.02
CA ILE A 53 0.39 -7.59 6.63
C ILE A 53 0.98 -9.00 6.89
N GLU A 54 2.00 -9.40 6.12
CA GLU A 54 2.72 -10.65 6.40
C GLU A 54 3.64 -10.57 7.62
N SER A 55 4.15 -9.38 7.96
CA SER A 55 5.12 -9.16 9.05
C SER A 55 4.52 -8.56 10.32
N ASP A 56 3.41 -7.83 10.20
CA ASP A 56 2.75 -7.09 11.27
C ASP A 56 1.24 -7.42 11.26
N SER A 57 0.78 -8.06 12.34
CA SER A 57 -0.61 -8.48 12.52
C SER A 57 -1.58 -7.30 12.69
N ASP A 58 -1.10 -6.17 13.19
CA ASP A 58 -1.92 -5.01 13.55
C ASP A 58 -2.02 -4.02 12.38
N PHE A 59 -1.14 -4.14 11.39
CA PHE A 59 -1.10 -3.27 10.22
C PHE A 59 -2.44 -3.19 9.47
N ALA A 60 -3.14 -4.32 9.33
CA ALA A 60 -4.44 -4.34 8.67
C ALA A 60 -5.50 -3.54 9.43
N GLN A 61 -5.42 -3.51 10.77
CA GLN A 61 -6.33 -2.69 11.58
C GLN A 61 -5.95 -1.21 11.52
N ALA A 62 -4.65 -0.89 11.61
CA ALA A 62 -4.15 0.47 11.45
C ALA A 62 -4.56 1.07 10.09
N MET A 63 -4.49 0.30 9.01
CA MET A 63 -4.97 0.69 7.68
C MET A 63 -6.47 1.01 7.65
N ARG A 64 -7.31 0.25 8.38
CA ARG A 64 -8.76 0.53 8.44
C ARG A 64 -9.04 1.82 9.22
N ILE A 65 -8.31 2.06 10.30
CA ILE A 65 -8.43 3.28 11.10
C ILE A 65 -8.05 4.48 10.23
N GLU A 66 -6.90 4.43 9.55
CA GLU A 66 -6.45 5.51 8.67
C GLU A 66 -7.46 5.80 7.55
N ALA A 67 -7.97 4.75 6.88
CA ALA A 67 -8.97 4.95 5.85
C ALA A 67 -10.28 5.59 6.39
N ALA A 68 -10.70 5.22 7.61
CA ALA A 68 -11.84 5.84 8.26
C ALA A 68 -11.57 7.30 8.62
N THR A 69 -10.37 7.62 9.09
CA THR A 69 -9.91 8.99 9.36
C THR A 69 -9.95 9.85 8.09
N LEU A 70 -9.44 9.35 6.98
CA LEU A 70 -9.47 10.05 5.69
C LEU A 70 -10.91 10.31 5.22
N ILE A 71 -11.79 9.31 5.32
CA ILE A 71 -13.21 9.47 4.98
C ILE A 71 -13.87 10.54 5.87
N TYR A 72 -13.59 10.51 7.18
CA TYR A 72 -14.11 11.49 8.13
C TYR A 72 -13.62 12.91 7.83
N ASN A 73 -12.37 13.05 7.40
CA ASN A 73 -11.75 14.32 7.03
C ASN A 73 -12.18 14.84 5.64
N GLY A 74 -13.08 14.15 4.95
CA GLY A 74 -13.60 14.55 3.64
C GLY A 74 -12.86 13.96 2.44
N GLU A 75 -11.81 13.17 2.67
CA GLU A 75 -11.00 12.51 1.64
C GLU A 75 -11.56 11.13 1.30
N ILE A 76 -12.81 11.10 0.88
CA ILE A 76 -13.61 9.90 0.73
C ILE A 76 -13.00 8.95 -0.31
N GLU A 77 -12.56 9.48 -1.45
CA GLU A 77 -11.99 8.72 -2.57
C GLU A 77 -10.69 8.03 -2.16
N LEU A 78 -9.81 8.73 -1.44
CA LEU A 78 -8.54 8.19 -1.00
C LEU A 78 -8.74 7.09 0.05
N GLY A 79 -9.59 7.34 1.06
CA GLY A 79 -9.93 6.31 2.05
C GLY A 79 -10.56 5.06 1.41
N ARG A 80 -11.45 5.23 0.43
CA ARG A 80 -12.01 4.11 -0.35
C ARG A 80 -10.94 3.35 -1.15
N ARG A 81 -9.98 4.05 -1.76
CA ARG A 81 -8.86 3.42 -2.49
C ARG A 81 -8.01 2.58 -1.55
N LEU A 82 -7.65 3.11 -0.37
CA LEU A 82 -6.88 2.35 0.64
C LEU A 82 -7.62 1.08 1.08
N LEU A 83 -8.92 1.16 1.37
CA LEU A 83 -9.72 -0.01 1.72
C LEU A 83 -9.75 -1.06 0.61
N LYS A 84 -9.87 -0.62 -0.66
CA LYS A 84 -9.83 -1.52 -1.81
C LYS A 84 -8.49 -2.25 -1.92
N LEU A 85 -7.38 -1.51 -1.80
CA LEU A 85 -6.03 -2.10 -1.85
C LEU A 85 -5.80 -3.09 -0.70
N LEU A 86 -6.25 -2.73 0.51
CA LEU A 86 -6.21 -3.62 1.67
C LEU A 86 -7.01 -4.90 1.42
N GLN A 87 -8.22 -4.79 0.87
CA GLN A 87 -9.06 -5.96 0.57
C GLN A 87 -8.41 -6.88 -0.48
N GLU A 88 -7.81 -6.31 -1.53
CA GLU A 88 -7.06 -7.07 -2.54
C GLU A 88 -5.83 -7.78 -1.93
N ALA A 89 -5.11 -7.11 -1.03
CA ALA A 89 -3.95 -7.70 -0.34
C ALA A 89 -4.35 -8.85 0.59
N LEU A 90 -5.42 -8.68 1.38
CA LEU A 90 -5.94 -9.71 2.26
C LEU A 90 -6.45 -10.93 1.47
N ARG A 91 -7.18 -10.72 0.36
CA ARG A 91 -7.59 -11.81 -0.53
C ARG A 91 -6.40 -12.60 -1.06
N HIS A 92 -5.33 -11.90 -1.46
CA HIS A 92 -4.10 -12.53 -1.90
C HIS A 92 -3.44 -13.36 -0.78
N GLN A 93 -3.34 -12.83 0.44
CA GLN A 93 -2.79 -13.56 1.59
C GLN A 93 -3.62 -14.81 1.93
N THR A 94 -4.94 -14.68 1.95
CA THR A 94 -5.87 -15.79 2.17
C THR A 94 -5.72 -16.87 1.10
N ALA A 95 -5.71 -16.49 -0.18
CA ALA A 95 -5.47 -17.42 -1.28
C ALA A 95 -4.09 -18.10 -1.15
N ARG A 96 -3.04 -17.35 -0.79
CA ARG A 96 -1.70 -17.93 -0.55
C ARG A 96 -1.73 -18.97 0.56
N ARG A 97 -2.43 -18.73 1.67
CA ARG A 97 -2.58 -19.71 2.76
C ARG A 97 -3.32 -20.98 2.33
N PHE A 98 -4.31 -20.88 1.45
CA PHE A 98 -5.08 -22.04 0.97
C PHE A 98 -4.41 -22.79 -0.19
N PHE A 99 -3.68 -22.09 -1.06
CA PHE A 99 -3.12 -22.64 -2.31
C PHE A 99 -1.59 -22.76 -2.32
N THR A 100 -0.89 -22.56 -1.20
CA THR A 100 0.52 -22.98 -1.09
C THR A 100 0.62 -24.49 -1.25
N TYR A 101 0.84 -24.87 -2.51
CA TYR A 101 1.31 -26.13 -3.05
C TYR A 101 2.32 -26.82 -2.12
N ARG A 102 2.02 -28.08 -1.79
CA ARG A 102 3.01 -29.05 -1.32
C ARG A 102 3.93 -29.35 -2.53
N PRO A 103 5.27 -29.30 -2.38
CA PRO A 103 6.19 -29.59 -3.48
C PRO A 103 6.00 -31.00 -4.03
#